data_AF-A0A0F8WB64-F1
#
_entry.id   AF-A0A0F8WB64-F1
#
_cell.length_a   1.000
_cell.length_b   1.000
_cell.length_c   1.000
_cell.angle_alpha   90.00
_cell.angle_beta   90.00
_cell.angle_gamma   90.00
#
_symmetry.space_group_name_H-M   'P 1'
#
loop_
_entity.id
_entity.type
_entity.pdbx_description
1 polymer ?
#
loop_
_entity_poly.entity_id
_entity_poly.type
_entity_poly.pdbx_seq_one_letter_code
_entity_poly.pdbx_strand_id
1 'polypeptide(L)'
;MVCTQCSQKQDADEPLRGVLEVGIEGKFNKKFNIFDLLPVEREYFPPIPVGNTPLWTPLNLREATGFSGLYIKDDSLNPTGSLKDRA
;
A
#
# COMPACT_ATOMS: atom_id res chain seq x y z
N MET A 1 15.60 11.05 1.81
CA MET A 1 16.77 10.17 1.95
C MET A 1 16.82 9.30 0.71
N VAL A 2 17.76 9.56 -0.19
CA VAL A 2 17.96 8.80 -1.44
C VAL A 2 19.33 8.13 -1.39
N CYS A 3 19.62 7.17 -2.27
CA CYS A 3 20.93 6.51 -2.29
C CYS A 3 22.06 7.53 -2.50
N THR A 4 23.30 7.18 -2.11
CA THR A 4 24.45 8.09 -2.14
C THR A 4 24.67 8.73 -3.52
N GLN A 5 24.42 7.99 -4.60
CA GLN A 5 24.57 8.49 -5.97
C GLN A 5 23.47 9.50 -6.36
N CYS A 6 22.22 9.27 -5.96
CA CYS A 6 21.12 10.21 -6.20
C CYS A 6 21.25 11.46 -5.33
N SER A 7 21.74 11.30 -4.09
CA SER A 7 21.92 12.39 -3.13
C SER A 7 22.91 13.45 -3.62
N GLN A 8 23.95 13.04 -4.35
CA GLN A 8 24.95 13.96 -4.92
C GLN A 8 24.39 14.84 -6.04
N LYS A 9 23.27 14.44 -6.64
CA LYS A 9 22.64 15.13 -7.78
C LYS A 9 21.31 15.78 -7.40
N GLN A 10 20.93 15.72 -6.12
CA GLN A 10 19.66 16.20 -5.62
C GLN A 10 19.76 17.68 -5.27
N ASP A 11 18.97 18.52 -5.95
CA ASP A 11 18.79 19.91 -5.55
C ASP A 11 17.74 20.04 -4.44
N ALA A 12 17.84 21.08 -3.63
CA ALA A 12 16.99 21.29 -2.46
C ALA A 12 15.52 21.56 -2.82
N ASP A 13 15.27 22.15 -3.98
CA ASP A 13 13.95 22.61 -4.43
C ASP A 13 13.37 21.77 -5.58
N GLU A 14 13.86 20.54 -5.77
CA GLU A 14 13.32 19.60 -6.77
C GLU A 14 12.80 18.30 -6.13
N PRO A 15 11.93 17.54 -6.82
CA PRO A 15 11.48 16.23 -6.35
C PRO A 15 12.64 15.26 -6.09
N LEU A 16 12.42 14.28 -5.22
CA LEU A 16 13.45 13.29 -4.88
C LEU A 16 13.83 12.47 -6.13
N ARG A 17 15.11 12.52 -6.48
CA ARG A 17 15.72 11.73 -7.56
C ARG A 17 15.88 10.28 -7.14
N GLY A 18 15.77 9.37 -8.10
CA GLY A 18 15.92 7.93 -7.87
C GLY A 18 14.72 7.29 -7.17
N VAL A 19 13.61 8.02 -7.02
CA VAL A 19 12.31 7.42 -6.73
C VAL A 19 11.83 6.75 -8.01
N LEU A 20 11.58 5.44 -7.93
CA LEU A 20 11.01 4.69 -9.03
C LEU A 20 9.52 5.04 -9.15
N GLU A 21 9.14 5.65 -10.26
CA GLU A 21 7.74 5.81 -10.63
C GLU A 21 7.29 4.60 -11.44
N VAL A 22 6.14 4.04 -11.08
CA VAL A 22 5.56 2.87 -11.74
C VAL A 22 4.23 3.27 -12.36
N GLY A 23 4.15 3.23 -13.68
CA GLY A 23 2.91 3.33 -14.45
C GLY A 23 2.38 1.94 -14.76
N ILE A 24 1.10 1.69 -14.48
CA ILE A 24 0.45 0.41 -14.76
C ILE A 24 -0.51 0.61 -15.94
N GLU A 25 -0.29 -0.11 -17.04
CA GLU A 25 -1.15 -0.09 -18.23
C GLU A 25 -1.71 -1.50 -18.52
N GLY A 26 -2.88 -1.55 -19.16
CA GLY A 26 -3.52 -2.81 -19.59
C GLY A 26 -4.65 -3.29 -18.70
N LYS A 27 -5.02 -4.58 -18.83
CA LYS A 27 -6.11 -5.23 -18.08
C LYS A 27 -5.58 -6.38 -17.25
N PHE A 28 -6.06 -6.50 -16.03
CA PHE A 28 -5.79 -7.65 -15.18
C PHE A 28 -6.50 -8.90 -15.70
N ASN A 29 -5.77 -10.01 -15.78
CA ASN A 29 -6.38 -11.31 -16.01
C ASN A 29 -6.97 -11.85 -14.69
N LYS A 30 -7.78 -12.93 -14.76
CA LYS A 30 -8.44 -13.50 -13.56
C LYS A 30 -7.48 -14.09 -12.51
N LYS A 31 -6.20 -14.31 -12.84
CA LYS A 31 -5.18 -14.88 -11.95
C LYS A 31 -4.27 -13.83 -11.31
N PHE A 32 -4.65 -12.56 -11.40
CA PHE A 32 -3.90 -11.42 -10.88
C PHE A 32 -3.67 -11.50 -9.37
N ASN A 33 -2.45 -11.15 -8.94
CA ASN A 33 -2.08 -10.96 -7.55
C ASN A 33 -1.59 -9.51 -7.33
N ILE A 34 -1.85 -8.93 -6.15
CA ILE A 34 -1.41 -7.57 -5.82
C ILE A 34 0.12 -7.38 -5.94
N PHE A 35 0.90 -8.41 -5.63
CA PHE A 35 2.37 -8.37 -5.77
C PHE A 35 2.82 -8.18 -7.22
N ASP A 36 1.97 -8.47 -8.21
CA ASP A 36 2.27 -8.27 -9.63
C ASP A 36 2.29 -6.77 -10.02
N LEU A 37 1.85 -5.87 -9.13
CA LEU A 37 1.91 -4.41 -9.32
C LEU A 37 3.12 -3.76 -8.66
N LEU A 38 3.84 -4.49 -7.81
CA LEU A 38 4.94 -3.92 -7.06
C LEU A 38 6.23 -4.04 -7.89
N PRO A 39 7.12 -3.05 -7.86
CA PRO A 39 8.28 -2.99 -8.76
C PRO A 39 9.45 -3.90 -8.35
N VAL A 40 9.19 -4.92 -7.52
CA VAL A 40 10.20 -5.83 -6.99
C VAL A 40 9.65 -7.26 -6.97
N GLU A 41 10.53 -8.23 -7.16
CA GLU A 41 10.20 -9.65 -7.19
C GLU A 41 9.74 -10.17 -5.83
N ARG A 42 8.87 -11.20 -5.83
CA ARG A 42 8.23 -11.74 -4.62
C ARG A 42 9.22 -12.26 -3.57
N GLU A 43 10.39 -12.71 -3.99
CA GLU A 43 11.45 -13.22 -3.12
C GLU A 43 12.06 -12.15 -2.19
N TYR A 44 11.92 -10.87 -2.53
CA TYR A 44 12.40 -9.76 -1.71
C TYR A 44 11.41 -9.35 -0.61
N PHE A 45 10.18 -9.89 -0.61
CA PHE A 45 9.21 -9.61 0.44
C PHE A 45 9.46 -10.50 1.66
N PRO A 46 9.46 -9.93 2.88
CA PRO A 46 9.62 -10.72 4.09
C PRO A 46 8.44 -11.70 4.27
N PRO A 47 8.67 -12.91 4.83
CA PRO A 47 7.62 -13.90 5.06
C PRO A 47 6.78 -13.58 6.31
N ILE A 48 6.29 -12.35 6.39
CA ILE A 48 5.45 -11.84 7.48
C ILE A 48 3.99 -11.72 7.03
N PRO A 49 3.01 -11.99 7.91
CA PRO A 49 1.60 -11.97 7.55
C PRO A 49 1.05 -10.54 7.50
N VAL A 50 1.52 -9.75 6.54
CA VAL A 50 1.03 -8.39 6.30
C VAL A 50 -0.18 -8.42 5.38
N GLY A 51 -1.19 -7.63 5.73
CA GLY A 51 -2.38 -7.45 4.92
C GLY A 51 -3.45 -8.50 5.16
N ASN A 52 -4.35 -8.65 4.17
CA ASN A 52 -5.59 -9.44 4.29
C ASN A 52 -6.41 -9.16 5.58
N THR A 53 -6.28 -7.95 6.11
CA THR A 53 -6.99 -7.49 7.29
C THR A 53 -8.49 -7.34 7.01
N PRO A 54 -9.37 -7.40 8.03
CA PRO A 54 -10.81 -7.33 7.85
C PRO A 54 -11.29 -6.04 7.17
N LEU A 55 -12.40 -6.17 6.45
CA LEU A 55 -13.22 -5.04 5.97
C LEU A 55 -14.57 -5.12 6.68
N TRP A 56 -14.72 -4.35 7.75
CA TRP A 56 -15.90 -4.38 8.58
C TRP A 56 -17.07 -3.65 7.94
N THR A 57 -18.27 -4.16 8.20
CA THR A 57 -19.55 -3.51 7.90
C THR A 57 -20.16 -2.99 9.20
N PRO A 58 -19.90 -1.72 9.59
CA PRO A 58 -20.25 -1.21 10.91
C PRO A 58 -21.73 -0.80 11.01
N LEU A 59 -22.62 -1.75 11.30
CA LEU A 59 -24.09 -1.56 11.29
C LEU A 59 -24.54 -0.33 12.11
N ASN A 60 -24.11 -0.21 13.37
CA ASN A 60 -24.51 0.90 14.24
C ASN A 60 -24.10 2.27 13.68
N LEU A 61 -22.93 2.37 13.05
CA LEU A 61 -22.48 3.63 12.42
C LEU A 61 -23.27 3.95 11.16
N ARG A 62 -23.65 2.93 10.37
CA ARG A 62 -24.50 3.12 9.20
C ARG A 62 -25.87 3.66 9.61
N GLU A 63 -26.47 3.10 10.66
CA GLU A 63 -27.75 3.57 11.20
C GLU A 63 -27.64 5.00 11.72
N ALA A 64 -26.60 5.32 12.49
CA ALA A 64 -26.41 6.65 13.07
C ALA A 64 -26.12 7.74 12.02
N THR A 65 -25.48 7.40 10.90
CA THR A 65 -25.04 8.37 9.88
C THR A 65 -25.91 8.38 8.62
N GLY A 66 -26.72 7.35 8.40
CA GLY A 66 -27.44 7.12 7.14
C GLY A 66 -26.57 6.60 5.99
N PHE A 67 -25.26 6.37 6.20
CA PHE A 67 -24.36 5.90 5.14
C PHE A 67 -24.39 4.38 4.98
N SER A 68 -25.32 3.89 4.16
CA SER A 68 -25.49 2.46 3.86
C SER A 68 -24.26 1.79 3.23
N GLY A 69 -23.37 2.55 2.59
CA GLY A 69 -22.13 2.07 1.96
C GLY A 69 -20.86 2.24 2.81
N LEU A 70 -20.96 2.57 4.11
CA LEU A 70 -19.79 2.77 4.95
C LEU A 70 -19.09 1.45 5.30
N TYR A 71 -17.76 1.38 5.15
CA TYR A 71 -16.94 0.25 5.56
C TYR A 71 -15.72 0.73 6.35
N ILE A 72 -15.17 -0.13 7.20
CA ILE A 72 -13.92 0.14 7.93
C ILE A 72 -12.87 -0.90 7.52
N LYS A 73 -11.78 -0.44 6.93
CA LYS A 73 -10.62 -1.29 6.64
C LYS A 73 -9.68 -1.29 7.84
N ASP A 74 -9.58 -2.42 8.52
CA ASP A 74 -8.92 -2.50 9.83
C ASP A 74 -7.45 -2.92 9.74
N ASP A 75 -6.63 -2.01 9.25
CA ASP A 75 -5.18 -2.21 9.18
C ASP A 75 -4.46 -2.12 10.53
N SER A 76 -5.19 -1.94 11.63
CA SER A 76 -4.64 -2.07 12.98
C SER A 76 -4.33 -3.52 13.37
N LEU A 77 -4.77 -4.49 12.57
CA LEU A 77 -4.47 -5.92 12.78
C LEU A 77 -3.21 -6.40 12.02
N ASN A 78 -2.45 -5.50 11.39
CA ASN A 78 -1.12 -5.83 10.89
C ASN A 78 -0.11 -6.02 12.04
N PRO A 79 1.06 -6.64 11.82
CA PRO A 79 2.02 -7.00 12.88
C PRO A 79 2.41 -5.89 13.87
N THR A 80 2.60 -4.65 13.40
CA THR A 80 2.94 -3.49 14.26
C THR A 80 1.71 -2.68 14.67
N GLY A 81 0.52 -3.13 14.30
CA GLY A 81 -0.73 -2.43 14.52
C GLY A 81 -0.94 -1.24 13.59
N SER A 82 -0.23 -1.20 12.45
CA SER A 82 -0.21 -0.03 11.58
C SER A 82 -0.35 -0.40 10.10
N LEU A 83 -0.97 0.52 9.35
CA LEU A 83 -0.95 0.52 7.88
C LEU A 83 0.48 0.50 7.31
N LYS A 84 1.47 1.01 8.07
CA LYS A 84 2.86 1.13 7.61
C LYS A 84 3.54 -0.21 7.36
N ASP A 85 3.00 -1.32 7.86
CA ASP A 85 3.55 -2.64 7.58
C ASP A 85 3.45 -3.05 6.11
N ARG A 86 2.58 -2.37 5.33
CA ARG A 86 2.40 -2.61 3.89
C ARG A 86 3.44 -1.92 2.99
N ALA A 87 4.24 -1.01 3.54
CA ALA A 87 5.18 -0.16 2.80
C ALA A 87 6.55 -0.80 2.63
#